data_AF-B8G2V2-F1
#
_entry.id   AF-B8G2V2-F1
#
_cell.length_a   1.000
_cell.length_b   1.000
_cell.length_c   1.000
_cell.angle_alpha   90.00
_cell.angle_beta   90.00
_cell.angle_gamma   90.00
#
_symmetry.space_group_name_H-M   'P 1'
#
loop_
_entity.id
_entity.type
_entity.pdbx_description
1 polymer ?
#
loop_
_entity_poly.entity_id
_entity_poly.type
_entity_poly.pdbx_seq_one_letter_code
_entity_poly.pdbx_strand_id
1 'polypeptide(L)'
;MAKSELTIAELLQTLAHELDQPFSVGELCHLMKARWPVTFTEASVRDTLRWEGIRHGWVKLNRKQYMPLRSVLDGLRFRCWPRPQDIANGQLPIAHLYPFFGARQRALPLIYDEQNGVLQVHEVSSPSGATWLALDLHEWFHHHHFTVGDSLLVEVRYRSRPEMYLTYEPAAAFRADEVVAQEQALIAELVKRVGHQQVAVDEVVLPIFAGAAWRTAYPGRPWQYLVLNDRRLQLIDDFYLQLVADPFDADAVMMIQPTDESVVFSPAILDQVQARSLLRSSDQTTLLDEIASLQQAIQRSREQDRQAGIWDGRLTRESYLSEEEDDEAFLKAINEELGPFAIITSDEMAYAFLRMQEVLPPEVQEQLNHATQEEAEVIIAGQLNWLLVKAPDLFPVLDPQTIRYASDTLTDQVQAHTLSFDSDDITGLTDDDDWYDDDDLDWDDDDDDEDACHLQSTGLINQYVDYLQECGKKRSTAQTQARLLQPYAWFLASFYRLALSEGSYATLDEFLFYYYPNHYDVSERHVREMCSALKHFYTFLRERGIIQDDRFALAIWQRRDQAARLMVLTRKVEHEHPDQPQLLRMLFKSFTS
;
A
#
# COMPACT_ATOMS: atom_id res chain seq x y z
N MET A 1 36.74 39.02 -31.06
CA MET A 1 36.41 38.06 -29.98
C MET A 1 34.91 38.13 -29.78
N ALA A 2 34.17 37.12 -30.24
CA ALA A 2 32.71 37.08 -30.11
C ALA A 2 32.35 37.00 -28.62
N LYS A 3 31.49 37.91 -28.14
CA LYS A 3 30.89 37.80 -26.80
C LYS A 3 30.07 36.50 -26.81
N SER A 4 30.46 35.51 -26.00
CA SER A 4 29.63 34.34 -25.76
C SER A 4 28.26 34.83 -25.30
N GLU A 5 27.20 34.50 -26.04
CA GLU A 5 25.84 34.77 -25.59
C GLU A 5 25.60 33.95 -24.32
N LEU A 6 25.39 34.63 -23.20
CA LEU A 6 25.11 33.97 -21.92
C LEU A 6 23.77 33.26 -22.01
N THR A 7 23.74 31.97 -21.72
CA THR A 7 22.52 31.14 -21.76
C THR A 7 21.65 31.35 -20.51
N ILE A 8 20.36 31.01 -20.59
CA ILE A 8 19.45 31.02 -19.43
C ILE A 8 20.02 30.15 -18.30
N ALA A 9 20.55 28.97 -18.64
CA ALA A 9 21.17 28.02 -17.72
C ALA A 9 22.34 28.63 -16.92
N GLU A 10 23.29 29.29 -17.60
CA GLU A 10 24.46 29.91 -16.96
C GLU A 10 24.06 31.06 -16.02
N LEU A 11 23.06 31.85 -16.43
CA LEU A 11 22.55 32.94 -15.61
C LEU A 11 21.79 32.43 -14.38
N LEU A 12 20.94 31.42 -14.54
CA LEU A 12 20.25 30.78 -13.42
C LEU A 12 21.25 30.17 -12.43
N GLN A 13 22.30 29.51 -12.92
CA GLN A 13 23.36 28.97 -12.06
C GLN A 13 24.09 30.08 -11.31
N THR A 14 24.44 31.18 -11.98
CA THR A 14 25.10 32.33 -11.35
C THR A 14 24.21 32.91 -10.23
N LEU A 15 22.92 33.12 -10.52
CA LEU A 15 21.96 33.62 -9.54
C LEU A 15 21.76 32.65 -8.37
N ALA A 16 21.74 31.33 -8.60
CA ALA A 16 21.63 30.34 -7.54
C ALA A 16 22.79 30.41 -6.53
N HIS A 17 24.00 30.78 -6.98
CA HIS A 17 25.16 30.92 -6.09
C HIS A 17 25.14 32.21 -5.25
N GLU A 18 24.39 33.22 -5.67
CA GLU A 18 24.38 34.54 -5.01
C GLU A 18 23.15 34.80 -4.15
N LEU A 19 22.03 34.15 -4.48
CA LEU A 19 20.73 34.40 -3.85
C LEU A 19 20.45 33.37 -2.74
N ASP A 20 19.75 33.78 -1.68
CA ASP A 20 19.49 32.93 -0.49
C ASP A 20 18.01 32.81 -0.10
N GLN A 21 17.13 33.53 -0.79
CA GLN A 21 15.69 33.56 -0.49
C GLN A 21 14.87 32.99 -1.65
N PRO A 22 13.57 32.71 -1.46
CA PRO A 22 12.69 32.31 -2.55
C PRO A 22 12.43 33.45 -3.54
N PHE A 23 12.36 33.12 -4.84
CA PHE A 23 12.07 34.05 -5.94
C PHE A 23 11.01 33.50 -6.88
N SER A 24 10.20 34.38 -7.44
CA SER A 24 9.32 34.09 -8.58
C SER A 24 10.07 34.18 -9.91
N VAL A 25 9.53 33.54 -10.95
CA VAL A 25 10.11 33.60 -12.31
C VAL A 25 10.21 35.05 -12.81
N GLY A 26 9.21 35.88 -12.52
CA GLY A 26 9.22 37.30 -12.89
C GLY A 26 10.34 38.09 -12.22
N GLU A 27 10.60 37.84 -10.93
CA GLU A 27 11.71 38.46 -10.20
C GLU A 27 13.07 38.00 -10.74
N LEU A 28 13.22 36.71 -11.03
CA LEU A 28 14.45 36.18 -11.66
C LEU A 28 14.68 36.82 -13.03
N CYS A 29 13.64 36.92 -13.86
CA CYS A 29 13.74 37.59 -15.17
C CYS A 29 14.12 39.06 -15.02
N HIS A 30 13.58 39.76 -14.03
CA HIS A 30 13.93 41.14 -13.75
C HIS A 30 15.40 41.27 -13.33
N LEU A 31 15.89 40.40 -12.44
CA LEU A 31 17.29 40.35 -12.02
C LEU A 31 18.23 40.04 -13.19
N MET A 32 17.85 39.10 -14.07
CA MET A 32 18.64 38.75 -15.25
C MET A 32 18.75 39.95 -16.21
N LYS A 33 17.64 40.63 -16.52
CA LYS A 33 17.60 41.79 -17.42
C LYS A 33 18.29 43.02 -16.83
N ALA A 34 18.26 43.17 -15.51
CA ALA A 34 18.92 44.28 -14.83
C ALA A 34 20.45 44.16 -14.86
N ARG A 35 21.00 42.94 -14.89
CA ARG A 35 22.45 42.69 -14.79
C ARG A 35 23.12 42.34 -16.11
N TRP A 36 22.40 41.67 -17.01
CA TRP A 36 22.93 41.24 -18.30
C TRP A 36 22.05 41.77 -19.45
N PRO A 37 22.65 42.13 -20.59
CA PRO A 37 21.91 42.62 -21.75
C PRO A 37 21.24 41.45 -22.50
N VAL A 38 20.21 40.86 -21.88
CA VAL A 38 19.51 39.66 -22.38
C VAL A 38 18.02 39.92 -22.62
N THR A 39 17.44 39.27 -23.63
CA THR A 39 16.03 39.42 -24.04
C THR A 39 15.23 38.14 -23.83
N PHE A 40 15.45 37.44 -22.72
CA PHE A 40 14.69 36.23 -22.41
C PHE A 40 13.25 36.54 -22.04
N THR A 41 12.35 35.67 -22.49
CA THR A 41 10.94 35.70 -22.11
C THR A 41 10.75 34.98 -20.79
N GLU A 42 9.73 35.37 -20.02
CA GLU A 42 9.41 34.68 -18.76
C GLU A 42 9.02 33.21 -18.99
N ALA A 43 8.36 32.91 -20.13
CA ALA A 43 8.02 31.55 -20.52
C ALA A 43 9.27 30.67 -20.68
N SER A 44 10.30 31.15 -21.40
CA SER A 44 11.54 30.41 -21.59
C SER A 44 12.27 30.12 -20.27
N VAL A 45 12.33 31.11 -19.36
CA VAL A 45 12.95 30.89 -18.03
C VAL A 45 12.13 29.92 -17.18
N ARG A 46 10.79 29.99 -17.27
CA ARG A 46 9.89 29.07 -16.58
C ARG A 46 10.05 27.63 -17.08
N ASP A 47 10.18 27.43 -18.38
CA ASP A 47 10.35 26.10 -18.97
C ASP A 47 11.70 25.50 -18.56
N THR A 48 12.79 26.27 -18.60
CA THR A 48 14.09 25.83 -18.08
C THR A 48 14.03 25.46 -16.60
N LEU A 49 13.37 26.26 -15.77
CA LEU A 49 13.21 25.97 -14.35
C LEU A 49 12.30 24.76 -14.08
N ARG A 50 11.29 24.52 -14.93
CA ARG A 50 10.36 23.40 -14.80
C ARG A 50 11.06 22.07 -15.08
N TRP A 51 11.89 22.00 -16.11
CA TRP A 51 12.50 20.74 -16.56
C TRP A 51 13.91 20.51 -16.03
N GLU A 52 14.68 21.58 -15.79
CA GLU A 52 16.10 21.49 -15.42
C GLU A 52 16.44 22.32 -14.16
N GLY A 53 15.43 22.71 -13.37
CA GLY A 53 15.62 23.57 -12.19
C GLY A 53 16.72 23.07 -11.27
N ILE A 54 16.66 21.81 -10.84
CA ILE A 54 17.63 21.21 -9.90
C ILE A 54 19.04 21.18 -10.50
N ARG A 55 19.16 20.85 -11.79
CA ARG A 55 20.43 20.85 -12.54
C ARG A 55 21.07 22.24 -12.60
N HIS A 56 20.25 23.29 -12.57
CA HIS A 56 20.70 24.68 -12.51
C HIS A 56 20.75 25.26 -11.09
N GLY A 57 20.56 24.43 -10.06
CA GLY A 57 20.68 24.83 -8.66
C GLY A 57 19.42 25.47 -8.08
N TRP A 58 18.23 25.12 -8.58
CA TRP A 58 16.94 25.65 -8.13
C TRP A 58 15.96 24.54 -7.74
N VAL A 59 15.28 24.72 -6.61
CA VAL A 59 14.23 23.84 -6.10
C VAL A 59 12.90 24.57 -6.18
N LYS A 60 11.89 23.91 -6.75
CA LYS A 60 10.53 24.46 -6.86
C LYS A 60 9.78 24.28 -5.54
N LEU A 61 9.52 25.36 -4.81
CA LEU A 61 8.82 25.27 -3.53
C LEU A 61 7.31 25.08 -3.72
N ASN A 62 6.74 25.82 -4.67
CA ASN A 62 5.33 25.83 -5.02
C ASN A 62 5.14 26.28 -6.48
N ARG A 63 3.89 26.52 -6.92
CA ARG A 63 3.57 26.94 -8.31
C ARG A 63 4.23 28.25 -8.74
N LYS A 64 4.66 29.10 -7.80
CA LYS A 64 5.12 30.48 -8.08
C LYS A 64 6.54 30.77 -7.64
N GLN A 65 7.13 29.95 -6.77
CA GLN A 65 8.40 30.26 -6.10
C GLN A 65 9.43 29.14 -6.26
N TYR A 66 10.67 29.57 -6.49
CA TYR A 66 11.87 28.75 -6.59
C TYR A 66 12.88 29.22 -5.56
N MET A 67 13.62 28.28 -4.97
CA MET A 67 14.65 28.56 -3.99
C MET A 67 15.98 27.98 -4.45
N PRO A 68 17.11 28.67 -4.22
CA PRO A 68 18.43 28.12 -4.52
C PRO A 68 18.68 26.82 -3.75
N LEU A 69 19.11 25.78 -4.47
CA LEU A 69 19.38 24.45 -3.92
C LEU A 69 20.43 24.50 -2.80
N ARG A 70 21.42 25.39 -2.91
CA ARG A 70 22.41 25.59 -1.84
C ARG A 70 21.75 25.94 -0.50
N SER A 71 20.75 26.82 -0.51
CA SER A 71 20.08 27.31 0.69
C SER A 71 19.12 26.25 1.26
N VAL A 72 18.61 25.36 0.39
CA VAL A 72 17.82 24.19 0.81
C VAL A 72 18.69 23.14 1.51
N LEU A 73 19.86 22.85 0.94
CA LEU A 73 20.77 21.82 1.43
C LEU A 73 21.60 22.27 2.63
N ASP A 74 21.95 23.55 2.74
CA ASP A 74 22.82 24.01 3.83
C ASP A 74 22.18 23.82 5.21
N GLY A 75 22.93 23.17 6.11
CA GLY A 75 22.51 22.80 7.46
C GLY A 75 21.49 21.65 7.53
N LEU A 76 21.12 21.06 6.39
CA LEU A 76 20.17 19.96 6.34
C LEU A 76 20.70 18.76 7.12
N ARG A 77 19.85 18.15 7.94
CA ARG A 77 20.12 16.90 8.64
C ARG A 77 19.13 15.83 8.25
N PHE A 78 19.64 14.65 7.93
CA PHE A 78 18.83 13.47 7.64
C PHE A 78 19.53 12.20 8.16
N ARG A 79 18.82 11.08 8.10
CA ARG A 79 19.27 9.79 8.61
C ARG A 79 19.34 8.78 7.48
N CYS A 80 20.30 7.87 7.54
CA CYS A 80 20.37 6.68 6.72
C CYS A 80 20.34 5.42 7.60
N TRP A 81 19.64 4.40 7.13
CA TRP A 81 19.63 3.07 7.74
C TRP A 81 20.15 2.04 6.74
N PRO A 82 21.42 1.63 6.87
CA PRO A 82 22.01 0.61 6.02
C PRO A 82 21.25 -0.72 6.15
N ARG A 83 21.10 -1.42 5.04
CA ARG A 83 20.51 -2.76 5.02
C ARG A 83 21.51 -3.78 5.58
N PRO A 84 21.05 -4.96 6.02
CA PRO A 84 21.95 -6.04 6.45
C PRO A 84 23.04 -6.36 5.41
N GLN A 85 22.70 -6.37 4.13
CA GLN A 85 23.66 -6.58 3.03
C GLN A 85 24.66 -5.43 2.86
N ASP A 86 24.23 -4.19 3.09
CA ASP A 86 25.10 -3.01 3.00
C ASP A 86 26.18 -3.07 4.10
N ILE A 87 25.77 -3.46 5.32
CA ILE A 87 26.67 -3.67 6.46
C ILE A 87 27.62 -4.85 6.19
N ALA A 88 27.08 -5.98 5.73
CA ALA A 88 27.87 -7.18 5.47
C ALA A 88 28.93 -6.96 4.38
N ASN A 89 28.59 -6.20 3.34
CA ASN A 89 29.50 -5.88 2.25
C ASN A 89 30.44 -4.71 2.58
N GLY A 90 30.18 -3.97 3.66
CA GLY A 90 30.91 -2.73 3.97
C GLY A 90 30.66 -1.62 2.96
N GLN A 91 29.52 -1.64 2.27
CA GLN A 91 29.21 -0.72 1.17
C GLN A 91 27.84 -0.10 1.36
N LEU A 92 27.77 1.24 1.31
CA LEU A 92 26.49 1.95 1.39
C LEU A 92 26.10 2.51 0.02
N PRO A 93 25.07 1.94 -0.66
CA PRO A 93 24.58 2.47 -1.92
C PRO A 93 24.16 3.94 -1.81
N ILE A 94 24.44 4.73 -2.85
CA ILE A 94 24.10 6.16 -2.90
C ILE A 94 22.59 6.42 -2.82
N ALA A 95 21.74 5.44 -3.15
CA ALA A 95 20.29 5.55 -3.00
C ALA A 95 19.87 5.94 -1.57
N HIS A 96 20.63 5.53 -0.54
CA HIS A 96 20.40 5.94 0.86
C HIS A 96 20.55 7.45 1.09
N LEU A 97 21.34 8.12 0.26
CA LEU A 97 21.60 9.56 0.35
C LEU A 97 20.74 10.37 -0.63
N TYR A 98 20.00 9.72 -1.53
CA TYR A 98 19.14 10.40 -2.50
C TYR A 98 17.88 10.97 -1.81
N PRO A 99 17.37 12.16 -2.19
CA PRO A 99 17.83 13.06 -3.25
C PRO A 99 18.88 14.10 -2.82
N PHE A 100 19.42 14.00 -1.60
CA PHE A 100 20.37 14.97 -1.08
C PHE A 100 21.77 14.82 -1.68
N PHE A 101 22.12 13.58 -2.10
CA PHE A 101 23.28 13.28 -2.92
C PHE A 101 22.91 13.56 -4.37
N GLY A 102 23.14 14.80 -4.80
CA GLY A 102 22.66 15.30 -6.07
C GLY A 102 23.26 14.61 -7.29
N ALA A 103 22.69 13.48 -7.70
CA ALA A 103 23.08 12.75 -8.91
C ALA A 103 22.92 13.61 -10.19
N ARG A 104 22.00 14.59 -10.18
CA ARG A 104 21.80 15.56 -11.26
C ARG A 104 22.63 16.84 -11.11
N GLN A 105 23.46 16.94 -10.06
CA GLN A 105 24.34 18.09 -9.84
C GLN A 105 25.65 17.92 -10.63
N ARG A 106 26.23 19.06 -11.02
CA ARG A 106 27.45 19.09 -11.84
C ARG A 106 28.71 18.62 -11.10
N ALA A 107 28.67 18.59 -9.77
CA ALA A 107 29.76 18.13 -8.92
C ALA A 107 29.20 17.24 -7.81
N LEU A 108 29.74 16.03 -7.68
CA LEU A 108 29.40 15.12 -6.60
C LEU A 108 29.80 15.73 -5.24
N PRO A 109 28.99 15.54 -4.19
CA PRO A 109 29.33 16.00 -2.86
C PRO A 109 30.59 15.31 -2.35
N LEU A 110 31.37 16.01 -1.54
CA LEU A 110 32.39 15.36 -0.72
C LEU A 110 31.74 14.75 0.51
N ILE A 111 32.19 13.56 0.89
CA ILE A 111 31.64 12.85 2.03
C ILE A 111 32.77 12.64 3.03
N TYR A 112 32.50 13.00 4.28
CA TYR A 112 33.45 12.93 5.38
C TYR A 112 32.90 12.03 6.48
N ASP A 113 33.79 11.29 7.13
CA ASP A 113 33.50 10.66 8.42
C ASP A 113 33.56 11.68 9.58
N GLU A 114 33.30 11.20 10.80
CA GLU A 114 33.37 11.96 12.04
C GLU A 114 34.78 12.48 12.42
N GLN A 115 35.83 11.92 11.82
CA GLN A 115 37.22 12.34 11.98
C GLN A 115 37.67 13.32 10.88
N ASN A 116 36.77 13.71 9.96
CA ASN A 116 37.02 14.47 8.74
C ASN A 116 37.90 13.74 7.70
N GLY A 117 37.95 12.41 7.75
CA GLY A 117 38.48 11.56 6.70
C GLY A 117 37.53 11.57 5.49
N VAL A 118 38.08 11.65 4.27
CA VAL A 118 37.26 11.64 3.04
C VAL A 118 36.88 10.21 2.68
N LEU A 119 35.58 9.94 2.65
CA LEU A 119 35.00 8.67 2.21
C LEU A 119 34.88 8.65 0.69
N GLN A 120 35.34 7.57 0.07
CA GLN A 120 35.33 7.44 -1.40
C GLN A 120 34.00 6.87 -1.88
N VAL A 121 33.52 7.43 -3.00
CA VAL A 121 32.41 6.90 -3.77
C VAL A 121 33.00 6.12 -4.94
N HIS A 122 32.65 4.85 -5.08
CA HIS A 122 33.08 4.00 -6.18
C HIS A 122 31.89 3.35 -6.88
N GLU A 123 32.11 2.94 -8.11
CA GLU A 123 31.16 2.16 -8.88
C GLU A 123 31.31 0.68 -8.50
N VAL A 124 30.18 0.04 -8.18
CA VAL A 124 30.08 -1.36 -7.83
C VAL A 124 29.32 -2.05 -8.96
N SER A 125 29.84 -3.18 -9.42
CA SER A 125 29.19 -4.01 -10.43
C SER A 125 28.65 -5.28 -9.79
N SER A 126 27.38 -5.59 -10.02
CA SER A 126 26.80 -6.91 -9.70
C SER A 126 27.32 -7.98 -10.66
N PRO A 127 27.36 -9.26 -10.24
CA PRO A 127 27.48 -10.42 -11.13
C PRO A 127 26.55 -10.41 -12.36
N SER A 128 25.37 -9.78 -12.28
CA SER A 128 24.43 -9.64 -13.40
C SER A 128 24.84 -8.58 -14.43
N GLY A 129 25.85 -7.76 -14.13
CA GLY A 129 26.30 -6.63 -14.96
C GLY A 129 25.67 -5.29 -14.60
N ALA A 130 24.73 -5.23 -13.65
CA ALA A 130 24.19 -3.96 -13.14
C ALA A 130 25.29 -3.18 -12.39
N THR A 131 25.33 -1.86 -12.57
CA THR A 131 26.32 -0.97 -11.93
C THR A 131 25.64 0.12 -11.10
N TRP A 132 26.08 0.32 -9.87
CA TRP A 132 25.61 1.41 -9.00
C TRP A 132 26.76 2.08 -8.25
N LEU A 133 26.52 3.29 -7.76
CA LEU A 133 27.48 3.99 -6.91
C LEU A 133 27.27 3.62 -5.45
N ALA A 134 28.37 3.38 -4.72
CA ALA A 134 28.34 3.12 -3.29
C ALA A 134 29.52 3.81 -2.58
N LEU A 135 29.35 4.05 -1.28
CA LEU A 135 30.44 4.42 -0.38
C LEU A 135 31.13 3.18 0.16
N ASP A 136 32.46 3.17 0.17
CA ASP A 136 33.21 2.21 0.97
C ASP A 136 33.19 2.63 2.45
N LEU A 137 32.50 1.85 3.27
CA LEU A 137 32.40 2.02 4.71
C LEU A 137 32.94 0.80 5.46
N HIS A 138 33.71 -0.09 4.82
CA HIS A 138 34.10 -1.36 5.43
C HIS A 138 34.91 -1.16 6.72
N GLU A 139 35.95 -0.32 6.67
CA GLU A 139 36.76 0.01 7.85
C GLU A 139 35.96 0.79 8.89
N TRP A 140 35.05 1.67 8.44
CA TRP A 140 34.25 2.51 9.31
C TRP A 140 33.21 1.69 10.09
N PHE A 141 32.48 0.80 9.41
CA PHE A 141 31.57 -0.15 10.06
C PHE A 141 32.30 -1.08 11.03
N HIS A 142 33.49 -1.56 10.66
CA HIS A 142 34.30 -2.38 11.56
C HIS A 142 34.73 -1.60 12.81
N HIS A 143 35.15 -0.33 12.66
CA HIS A 143 35.56 0.53 13.78
C HIS A 143 34.43 0.74 14.80
N HIS A 144 33.21 0.97 14.32
CA HIS A 144 32.04 1.22 15.16
C HIS A 144 31.33 -0.05 15.65
N HIS A 145 31.79 -1.24 15.24
CA HIS A 145 31.04 -2.49 15.42
C HIS A 145 29.59 -2.36 14.93
N PHE A 146 29.41 -1.74 13.76
CA PHE A 146 28.11 -1.37 13.23
C PHE A 146 27.21 -2.60 13.06
N THR A 147 25.99 -2.53 13.61
CA THR A 147 25.02 -3.62 13.55
C THR A 147 23.71 -3.20 12.90
N VAL A 148 22.87 -4.17 12.54
CA VAL A 148 21.54 -3.90 11.97
C VAL A 148 20.70 -3.09 12.97
N GLY A 149 20.14 -1.97 12.51
CA GLY A 149 19.37 -1.03 13.33
C GLY A 149 20.19 0.20 13.77
N ASP A 150 21.52 0.13 13.70
CA ASP A 150 22.36 1.32 13.81
C ASP A 150 22.16 2.22 12.60
N SER A 151 22.54 3.48 12.75
CA SER A 151 22.23 4.52 11.78
C SER A 151 23.39 5.47 11.54
N LEU A 152 23.34 6.12 10.37
CA LEU A 152 24.21 7.22 10.04
C LEU A 152 23.39 8.51 10.08
N LEU A 153 23.82 9.46 10.91
CA LEU A 153 23.34 10.83 10.86
C LEU A 153 24.16 11.58 9.83
N VAL A 154 23.49 12.24 8.90
CA VAL A 154 24.13 13.00 7.82
C VAL A 154 23.79 14.47 7.98
N GLU A 155 24.82 15.31 8.11
CA GLU A 155 24.71 16.76 8.03
C GLU A 155 25.28 17.27 6.71
N VAL A 156 24.49 18.04 5.97
CA VAL A 156 24.93 18.67 4.72
C VAL A 156 25.36 20.11 5.02
N ARG A 157 26.59 20.45 4.62
CA ARG A 157 27.13 21.81 4.68
C ARG A 157 27.44 22.27 3.26
N TYR A 158 26.89 23.41 2.86
CA TYR A 158 27.10 23.92 1.52
C TYR A 158 28.13 25.05 1.54
N ARG A 159 29.32 24.79 0.99
CA ARG A 159 30.38 25.80 0.81
C ARG A 159 30.47 26.19 -0.66
N SER A 160 31.54 25.77 -1.35
CA SER A 160 31.67 25.87 -2.80
C SER A 160 30.94 24.74 -3.55
N ARG A 161 30.75 23.62 -2.87
CA ARG A 161 29.97 22.44 -3.29
C ARG A 161 29.35 21.81 -2.03
N PRO A 162 28.37 20.90 -2.16
CA PRO A 162 27.84 20.19 -1.01
C PRO A 162 28.91 19.30 -0.37
N GLU A 163 28.98 19.34 0.96
CA GLU A 163 29.79 18.47 1.80
C GLU A 163 28.84 17.73 2.76
N MET A 164 28.97 16.41 2.86
CA MET A 164 28.19 15.58 3.78
C MET A 164 29.09 15.05 4.88
N TYR A 165 28.66 15.17 6.12
CA TYR A 165 29.38 14.69 7.30
C TYR A 165 28.57 13.56 7.92
N LEU A 166 29.13 12.35 7.95
CA LEU A 166 28.52 11.16 8.50
C LEU A 166 28.93 11.03 9.98
N THR A 167 27.97 10.74 10.84
CA THR A 167 28.19 10.46 12.26
C THR A 167 27.46 9.17 12.63
N TYR A 168 28.13 8.31 13.38
CA TYR A 168 27.53 7.08 13.90
C TYR A 168 26.50 7.38 14.99
N GLU A 169 25.34 6.72 14.90
CA GLU A 169 24.40 6.63 16.01
C GLU A 169 23.94 5.17 16.20
N PRO A 170 24.17 4.59 17.41
CA PRO A 170 23.72 3.24 17.71
C PRO A 170 22.20 3.19 17.82
N ALA A 171 21.61 2.04 17.51
CA ALA A 171 20.16 1.83 17.54
C ALA A 171 19.54 2.30 18.86
N ALA A 172 20.16 1.96 20.00
CA ALA A 172 19.67 2.31 21.34
C ALA A 172 19.69 3.81 21.66
N ALA A 173 20.43 4.62 20.92
CA ALA A 173 20.46 6.08 21.09
C ALA A 173 19.36 6.79 20.29
N PHE A 174 18.62 6.06 19.44
CA PHE A 174 17.57 6.65 18.63
C PHE A 174 16.40 7.15 19.48
N ARG A 175 16.10 8.45 19.36
CA ARG A 175 15.04 9.15 20.10
C ARG A 175 13.74 9.19 19.30
N ALA A 176 13.03 8.07 19.25
CA ALA A 176 11.80 7.90 18.47
C ALA A 176 10.70 8.92 18.82
N ASP A 177 10.50 9.20 20.11
CA ASP A 177 9.43 10.09 20.59
C ASP A 177 9.62 11.55 20.15
N GLU A 178 10.87 11.98 19.94
CA GLU A 178 11.18 13.37 19.53
C GLU A 178 10.85 13.65 18.06
N VAL A 179 10.73 12.59 17.24
CA VAL A 179 10.66 12.71 15.78
C VAL A 179 9.29 12.37 15.20
N VAL A 180 8.35 11.86 16.01
CA VAL A 180 7.00 11.46 15.56
C VAL A 180 6.28 12.58 14.80
N ALA A 181 6.25 13.79 15.35
CA ALA A 181 5.59 14.92 14.72
C ALA A 181 6.25 15.34 13.39
N GLN A 182 7.58 15.21 13.32
CA GLN A 182 8.34 15.45 12.09
C GLN A 182 8.01 14.40 11.02
N GLU A 183 7.98 13.12 11.39
CA GLU A 183 7.70 12.00 10.49
C GLU A 183 6.27 12.09 9.91
N GLN A 184 5.28 12.35 10.77
CA GLN A 184 3.90 12.57 10.36
C GLN A 184 3.75 13.77 9.42
N ALA A 185 4.42 14.89 9.72
CA ALA A 185 4.42 16.07 8.87
C ALA A 185 5.05 15.81 7.49
N LEU A 186 6.14 15.04 7.44
CA LEU A 186 6.80 14.66 6.20
C LEU A 186 5.89 13.80 5.32
N ILE A 187 5.31 12.74 5.88
CA ILE A 187 4.40 11.84 5.17
C ILE A 187 3.16 12.59 4.65
N ALA A 188 2.53 13.41 5.49
CA ALA A 188 1.35 14.18 5.09
C ALA A 188 1.64 15.11 3.90
N GLU A 189 2.81 15.76 3.89
CA GLU A 189 3.21 16.61 2.77
C GLU A 189 3.66 15.82 1.53
N LEU A 190 4.21 14.61 1.68
CA LEU A 190 4.52 13.72 0.57
C LEU A 190 3.24 13.31 -0.17
N VAL A 191 2.25 12.77 0.56
CA VAL A 191 0.95 12.34 -0.01
C VAL A 191 0.27 13.49 -0.75
N LYS A 192 0.27 14.69 -0.15
CA LYS A 192 -0.33 15.89 -0.73
C LYS A 192 0.36 16.34 -2.03
N ARG A 193 1.66 16.09 -2.19
CA ARG A 193 2.45 16.59 -3.33
C ARG A 193 2.57 15.61 -4.49
N VAL A 194 2.57 14.30 -4.24
CA VAL A 194 2.69 13.27 -5.29
C VAL A 194 1.46 13.29 -6.21
N GLY A 195 0.25 13.39 -5.65
CA GLY A 195 -0.99 13.39 -6.47
C GLY A 195 -1.12 12.10 -7.31
N HIS A 196 -1.95 12.12 -8.36
CA HIS A 196 -2.27 10.91 -9.15
C HIS A 196 -1.22 10.53 -10.22
N GLN A 197 -0.06 11.20 -10.26
CA GLN A 197 0.98 10.93 -11.25
C GLN A 197 2.26 10.47 -10.56
N GLN A 198 3.09 9.72 -11.29
CA GLN A 198 4.45 9.41 -10.88
C GLN A 198 5.28 10.70 -10.86
N VAL A 199 5.94 10.99 -9.74
CA VAL A 199 6.76 12.19 -9.54
C VAL A 199 8.15 11.80 -9.04
N ALA A 200 9.19 12.43 -9.57
CA ALA A 200 10.55 12.19 -9.10
C ALA A 200 10.74 12.65 -7.64
N VAL A 201 11.43 11.86 -6.82
CA VAL A 201 11.55 12.13 -5.37
C VAL A 201 12.31 13.43 -5.09
N ASP A 202 13.22 13.86 -5.96
CA ASP A 202 13.93 15.14 -5.84
C ASP A 202 13.00 16.35 -6.01
N GLU A 203 11.92 16.21 -6.79
CA GLU A 203 10.89 17.24 -6.96
C GLU A 203 9.89 17.32 -5.81
N VAL A 204 9.82 16.28 -4.96
CA VAL A 204 8.86 16.23 -3.84
C VAL A 204 9.55 16.39 -2.50
N VAL A 205 10.61 15.61 -2.24
CA VAL A 205 11.31 15.57 -0.95
C VAL A 205 12.07 16.88 -0.70
N LEU A 206 12.86 17.38 -1.67
CA LEU A 206 13.66 18.60 -1.46
C LEU A 206 12.81 19.83 -1.10
N PRO A 207 11.68 20.11 -1.77
CA PRO A 207 10.80 21.21 -1.38
C PRO A 207 10.17 21.08 0.02
N ILE A 208 9.85 19.87 0.47
CA ILE A 208 9.30 19.65 1.82
C ILE A 208 10.36 20.01 2.84
N PHE A 209 11.58 19.49 2.68
CA PHE A 209 12.69 19.81 3.56
C PHE A 209 13.05 21.29 3.50
N ALA A 210 12.99 21.95 2.33
CA ALA A 210 13.25 23.38 2.20
C ALA A 210 12.33 24.26 3.07
N GLY A 211 11.06 23.87 3.19
CA GLY A 211 10.06 24.59 3.99
C GLY A 211 9.97 24.15 5.46
N ALA A 212 10.61 23.05 5.83
CA ALA A 212 10.49 22.45 7.15
C ALA A 212 11.38 23.14 8.19
N ALA A 213 10.78 23.67 9.26
CA ALA A 213 11.53 24.24 10.38
C ALA A 213 12.42 23.22 11.11
N TRP A 214 12.03 21.94 11.08
CA TRP A 214 12.75 20.82 11.69
C TRP A 214 13.91 20.28 10.83
N ARG A 215 14.14 20.79 9.62
CA ARG A 215 15.16 20.25 8.68
C ARG A 215 16.60 20.28 9.19
N THR A 216 16.90 21.14 10.18
CA THR A 216 18.22 21.29 10.81
C THR A 216 18.26 20.70 12.22
N ALA A 217 17.14 20.15 12.70
CA ALA A 217 17.02 19.53 14.01
C ALA A 217 17.56 18.09 13.99
N TYR A 218 17.30 17.34 15.06
CA TYR A 218 17.61 15.92 15.11
C TYR A 218 16.73 15.15 14.11
N PRO A 219 17.30 14.35 13.18
CA PRO A 219 16.53 13.76 12.10
C PRO A 219 15.76 12.51 12.55
N GLY A 220 14.51 12.41 12.07
CA GLY A 220 13.69 11.21 12.17
C GLY A 220 14.20 10.05 11.30
N ARG A 221 13.33 9.05 11.11
CA ARG A 221 13.60 7.92 10.22
C ARG A 221 13.85 8.38 8.77
N PRO A 222 14.64 7.61 7.98
CA PRO A 222 14.87 7.96 6.59
C PRO A 222 13.55 7.97 5.82
N TRP A 223 13.37 8.95 4.93
CA TRP A 223 12.13 9.15 4.20
C TRP A 223 11.75 7.93 3.36
N GLN A 224 12.73 7.19 2.84
CA GLN A 224 12.52 5.96 2.06
C GLN A 224 11.78 4.92 2.89
N TYR A 225 12.18 4.72 4.15
CA TYR A 225 11.51 3.78 5.05
C TYR A 225 10.14 4.29 5.51
N LEU A 226 9.93 5.61 5.59
CA LEU A 226 8.61 6.16 5.89
C LEU A 226 7.66 5.92 4.72
N VAL A 227 8.10 6.15 3.49
CA VAL A 227 7.32 5.88 2.27
C VAL A 227 7.00 4.40 2.16
N LEU A 228 7.99 3.51 2.32
CA LEU A 228 7.77 2.06 2.26
C LEU A 228 6.72 1.59 3.30
N ASN A 229 6.61 2.29 4.44
CA ASN A 229 5.64 1.98 5.49
C ASN A 229 4.24 2.59 5.27
N ASP A 230 4.05 3.49 4.31
CA ASP A 230 2.78 4.18 4.09
C ASP A 230 2.07 3.58 2.87
N ARG A 231 0.90 2.95 3.08
CA ARG A 231 0.16 2.24 2.01
C ARG A 231 -0.32 3.15 0.88
N ARG A 232 -0.36 4.47 1.09
CA ARG A 232 -0.82 5.42 0.07
C ARG A 232 0.28 5.75 -0.92
N LEU A 233 1.53 5.48 -0.59
CA LEU A 233 2.70 5.85 -1.39
C LEU A 233 3.45 4.62 -1.86
N GLN A 234 3.90 4.67 -3.11
CA GLN A 234 4.75 3.64 -3.70
C GLN A 234 6.08 4.28 -4.12
N LEU A 235 7.19 3.64 -3.75
CA LEU A 235 8.53 4.00 -4.21
C LEU A 235 8.91 3.09 -5.37
N ILE A 236 9.17 3.68 -6.54
CA ILE A 236 9.51 2.97 -7.78
C ILE A 236 10.97 3.28 -8.10
N ASP A 237 11.77 2.21 -8.26
CA ASP A 237 13.20 2.24 -8.60
C ASP A 237 14.03 3.21 -7.75
N ASP A 238 13.73 3.40 -6.46
CA ASP A 238 14.36 4.37 -5.55
C ASP A 238 14.23 5.86 -5.92
N PHE A 239 13.73 6.19 -7.12
CA PHE A 239 13.81 7.54 -7.70
C PHE A 239 12.44 8.21 -7.89
N TYR A 240 11.34 7.45 -7.87
CA TYR A 240 10.01 7.97 -8.16
C TYR A 240 8.99 7.60 -7.09
N LEU A 241 8.03 8.50 -6.84
CA LEU A 241 6.89 8.28 -5.98
C LEU A 241 5.59 8.30 -6.78
N GLN A 242 4.65 7.46 -6.39
CA GLN A 242 3.30 7.42 -6.93
C GLN A 242 2.29 7.21 -5.80
N LEU A 243 1.07 7.75 -5.95
CA LEU A 243 -0.06 7.38 -5.09
C LEU A 243 -0.64 6.04 -5.53
N VAL A 244 -0.90 5.16 -4.58
CA VAL A 244 -1.64 3.92 -4.83
C VAL A 244 -3.12 4.27 -4.96
N ALA A 245 -3.73 3.91 -6.11
CA ALA A 245 -5.08 4.35 -6.49
C ALA A 245 -6.18 3.73 -5.61
N ASP A 246 -5.91 2.57 -5.00
CA ASP A 246 -6.78 1.94 -4.02
C ASP A 246 -5.94 1.17 -2.97
N PRO A 247 -6.01 1.49 -1.66
CA PRO A 247 -5.32 0.74 -0.62
C PRO A 247 -5.83 -0.72 -0.46
N PHE A 248 -6.90 -1.11 -1.16
CA PHE A 248 -7.45 -2.47 -1.23
C PHE A 248 -7.02 -3.26 -2.48
N ASP A 249 -6.38 -2.61 -3.46
CA ASP A 249 -5.84 -3.28 -4.65
C ASP A 249 -4.46 -3.87 -4.29
N ALA A 250 -4.49 -5.02 -3.59
CA ALA A 250 -3.30 -5.76 -3.17
C ALA A 250 -2.47 -6.25 -4.38
N ASP A 251 -3.07 -6.32 -5.56
CA ASP A 251 -2.44 -6.78 -6.80
C ASP A 251 -1.51 -5.72 -7.41
N ALA A 252 -1.81 -4.43 -7.25
CA ALA A 252 -0.90 -3.35 -7.65
C ALA A 252 0.42 -3.35 -6.85
N VAL A 253 0.41 -3.90 -5.62
CA VAL A 253 1.60 -4.04 -4.77
C VAL A 253 2.36 -5.34 -5.05
N MET A 254 1.68 -6.40 -5.51
CA MET A 254 2.26 -7.72 -5.79
C MET A 254 2.88 -7.84 -7.20
N MET A 255 2.48 -6.99 -8.15
CA MET A 255 2.92 -7.04 -9.56
C MET A 255 4.25 -6.34 -9.86
N ILE A 256 4.91 -5.74 -8.87
CA ILE A 256 6.25 -5.15 -9.06
C ILE A 256 7.28 -6.00 -8.34
N GLN A 257 7.67 -7.11 -8.97
CA GLN A 257 8.98 -7.68 -8.67
C GLN A 257 10.04 -6.61 -8.99
N PRO A 258 11.06 -6.39 -8.13
CA PRO A 258 12.18 -5.57 -8.51
C PRO A 258 12.79 -6.18 -9.78
N THR A 259 12.59 -5.51 -10.91
CA THR A 259 13.09 -5.95 -12.22
C THR A 259 14.60 -5.77 -12.33
N ASP A 260 15.21 -5.06 -11.38
CA ASP A 260 16.64 -4.75 -11.38
C ASP A 260 17.28 -4.99 -9.99
N GLU A 261 18.40 -5.73 -9.98
CA GLU A 261 19.24 -5.93 -8.79
C GLU A 261 19.84 -4.61 -8.25
N SER A 262 19.76 -3.52 -9.02
CA SER A 262 20.19 -2.18 -8.63
C SER A 262 19.26 -1.50 -7.63
N VAL A 263 18.00 -1.96 -7.48
CA VAL A 263 17.01 -1.34 -6.59
C VAL A 263 17.36 -1.59 -5.12
N VAL A 264 17.56 -0.50 -4.39
CA VAL A 264 18.00 -0.51 -2.99
C VAL A 264 16.83 -0.64 -2.03
N PHE A 265 15.69 -0.03 -2.33
CA PHE A 265 14.51 0.01 -1.48
C PHE A 265 13.34 -0.73 -2.12
N SER A 266 13.00 -1.89 -1.57
CA SER A 266 11.82 -2.67 -1.95
C SER A 266 10.98 -3.03 -0.71
N PRO A 267 9.68 -3.32 -0.87
CA PRO A 267 8.82 -3.71 0.24
C PRO A 267 9.36 -4.90 1.05
N ALA A 268 10.04 -5.84 0.40
CA ALA A 268 10.66 -7.01 1.04
C ALA A 268 11.76 -6.66 2.07
N ILE A 269 12.29 -5.43 2.05
CA ILE A 269 13.34 -4.96 2.96
C ILE A 269 12.76 -4.55 4.31
N LEU A 270 11.48 -4.15 4.35
CA LEU A 270 10.79 -3.85 5.61
C LEU A 270 10.82 -5.06 6.53
N ASP A 271 10.56 -6.26 6.03
CA ASP A 271 10.61 -7.48 6.84
C ASP A 271 12.01 -7.73 7.41
N GLN A 272 13.08 -7.37 6.69
CA GLN A 272 14.46 -7.59 7.13
C GLN A 272 14.95 -6.55 8.15
N VAL A 273 14.53 -5.28 7.97
CA VAL A 273 14.93 -4.17 8.84
C VAL A 273 13.99 -4.04 10.04
N GLN A 274 12.68 -4.22 9.87
CA GLN A 274 11.70 -4.16 10.95
C GLN A 274 11.70 -5.40 11.84
N ALA A 275 12.04 -6.60 11.33
CA ALA A 275 12.19 -7.77 12.19
C ALA A 275 13.36 -7.65 13.20
N ARG A 276 14.28 -6.69 13.02
CA ARG A 276 15.46 -6.51 13.89
C ARG A 276 15.64 -5.10 14.48
N SER A 277 15.12 -4.05 13.83
CA SER A 277 15.15 -2.64 14.31
C SER A 277 13.96 -2.29 15.21
N LEU A 278 13.48 -3.27 15.99
CA LEU A 278 12.43 -3.12 16.98
C LEU A 278 12.94 -2.34 18.21
N LEU A 279 13.20 -1.04 18.03
CA LEU A 279 12.71 -0.06 19.01
C LEU A 279 11.20 0.04 18.79
N ARG A 280 10.51 -1.01 19.25
CA ARG A 280 9.07 -1.02 19.45
C ARG A 280 8.75 0.22 20.27
N SER A 281 7.75 0.99 19.86
CA SER A 281 7.03 1.79 20.86
C SER A 281 6.58 0.83 21.97
N SER A 282 6.55 1.27 23.23
CA SER A 282 6.04 0.43 24.34
C SER A 282 4.67 -0.16 24.00
N ASP A 283 3.89 0.59 23.23
CA ASP A 283 2.51 0.28 22.86
C ASP A 283 2.44 -0.86 21.83
N GLN A 284 3.32 -0.88 20.81
CA GLN A 284 3.38 -1.98 19.83
C GLN A 284 3.96 -3.25 20.44
N THR A 285 4.90 -3.16 21.39
CA THR A 285 5.37 -4.32 22.19
C THR A 285 4.21 -4.93 22.95
N THR A 286 3.45 -4.08 23.64
CA THR A 286 2.32 -4.49 24.47
C THR A 286 1.25 -5.15 23.60
N LEU A 287 0.96 -4.58 22.43
CA LEU A 287 0.00 -5.16 21.49
C LEU A 287 0.47 -6.52 20.94
N LEU A 288 1.74 -6.66 20.55
CA LEU A 288 2.28 -7.94 20.10
C LEU A 288 2.26 -9.01 21.20
N ASP A 289 2.56 -8.62 22.44
CA ASP A 289 2.47 -9.51 23.60
C ASP A 289 1.01 -9.89 23.92
N GLU A 290 0.06 -8.95 23.74
CA GLU A 290 -1.38 -9.20 23.86
C GLU A 290 -1.87 -10.19 22.79
N ILE A 291 -1.47 -10.00 21.53
CA ILE A 291 -1.79 -10.91 20.41
C ILE A 291 -1.21 -12.29 20.70
N ALA A 292 0.08 -12.39 21.01
CA ALA A 292 0.74 -13.67 21.30
C ALA A 292 0.12 -14.37 22.51
N SER A 293 -0.23 -13.63 23.56
CA SER A 293 -0.90 -14.17 24.74
C SER A 293 -2.30 -14.70 24.42
N LEU A 294 -3.06 -14.01 23.57
CA LEU A 294 -4.39 -14.47 23.17
C LEU A 294 -4.29 -15.75 22.33
N GLN A 295 -3.38 -15.78 21.35
CA GLN A 295 -3.17 -16.96 20.51
C GLN A 295 -2.76 -18.18 21.31
N GLN A 296 -1.82 -18.03 22.26
CA GLN A 296 -1.44 -19.12 23.16
C GLN A 296 -2.61 -19.57 24.02
N ALA A 297 -3.47 -18.66 24.48
CA ALA A 297 -4.66 -19.02 25.26
C ALA A 297 -5.66 -19.83 24.41
N ILE A 298 -5.94 -19.39 23.18
CA ILE A 298 -6.82 -20.08 22.22
C ILE A 298 -6.27 -21.48 21.92
N GLN A 299 -4.97 -21.60 21.60
CA GLN A 299 -4.32 -22.88 21.33
C GLN A 299 -4.39 -23.83 22.54
N ARG A 300 -4.12 -23.34 23.76
CA ARG A 300 -4.23 -24.16 24.98
C ARG A 300 -5.66 -24.65 25.20
N SER A 301 -6.65 -23.80 25.00
CA SER A 301 -8.06 -24.19 25.15
C SER A 301 -8.49 -25.22 24.11
N ARG A 302 -8.09 -25.04 22.85
CA ARG A 302 -8.29 -26.03 21.78
C ARG A 302 -7.66 -27.39 22.10
N GLU A 303 -6.43 -27.38 22.61
CA GLU A 303 -5.74 -28.61 23.00
C GLU A 303 -6.42 -29.30 24.19
N GLN A 304 -6.95 -28.54 25.15
CA GLN A 304 -7.76 -29.08 26.25
C GLN A 304 -9.05 -29.73 25.74
N ASP A 305 -9.75 -29.08 24.82
CA ASP A 305 -10.99 -29.62 24.23
C ASP A 305 -10.72 -30.88 23.39
N ARG A 306 -9.59 -30.91 22.69
CA ARG A 306 -9.10 -32.09 21.96
C ARG A 306 -8.79 -33.25 22.91
N GLN A 307 -8.08 -32.98 24.01
CA GLN A 307 -7.77 -33.99 25.04
C GLN A 307 -9.03 -34.50 25.75
N ALA A 308 -10.05 -33.65 25.90
CA ALA A 308 -11.36 -34.02 26.45
C ALA A 308 -12.23 -34.82 25.47
N GLY A 309 -11.78 -35.01 24.22
CA GLY A 309 -12.52 -35.71 23.17
C GLY A 309 -13.76 -34.95 22.69
N ILE A 310 -13.79 -33.62 22.86
CA ILE A 310 -14.86 -32.73 22.37
C ILE A 310 -14.62 -32.35 20.91
N TRP A 311 -13.35 -32.32 20.49
CA TRP A 311 -12.91 -31.98 19.15
C TRP A 311 -11.83 -32.95 18.67
N ASP A 312 -11.82 -33.25 17.37
CA ASP A 312 -10.88 -34.18 16.74
C ASP A 312 -9.53 -33.53 16.35
N GLY A 313 -9.42 -32.22 16.49
CA GLY A 313 -8.22 -31.43 16.18
C GLY A 313 -8.18 -30.92 14.74
N ARG A 314 -9.22 -31.11 13.94
CA ARG A 314 -9.32 -30.58 12.57
C ARG A 314 -10.11 -29.28 12.54
N LEU A 315 -9.46 -28.21 12.08
CA LEU A 315 -10.15 -26.95 11.78
C LEU A 315 -10.71 -27.04 10.36
N THR A 316 -11.88 -26.44 10.15
CA THR A 316 -12.44 -26.17 8.83
C THR A 316 -11.97 -24.77 8.39
N ARG A 317 -11.95 -24.54 7.06
CA ARG A 317 -11.45 -23.30 6.44
C ARG A 317 -12.23 -22.93 5.18
N GLU A 318 -13.45 -23.43 5.02
CA GLU A 318 -14.19 -23.27 3.76
C GLU A 318 -14.50 -21.79 3.48
N SER A 319 -14.71 -20.94 4.52
CA SER A 319 -14.92 -19.50 4.27
C SER A 319 -13.65 -18.79 3.82
N TYR A 320 -12.49 -19.21 4.33
CA TYR A 320 -11.19 -18.69 3.88
C TYR A 320 -10.89 -19.10 2.43
N LEU A 321 -11.22 -20.35 2.06
CA LEU A 321 -11.00 -20.85 0.69
C LEU A 321 -11.97 -20.18 -0.29
N SER A 322 -13.22 -19.92 0.10
CA SER A 322 -14.19 -19.16 -0.70
C SER A 322 -13.73 -17.72 -0.93
N GLU A 323 -13.15 -17.06 0.08
CA GLU A 323 -12.56 -15.72 -0.06
C GLU A 323 -11.39 -15.74 -1.08
N GLU A 324 -10.54 -16.77 -1.07
CA GLU A 324 -9.46 -16.94 -2.08
C GLU A 324 -10.00 -17.28 -3.48
N GLU A 325 -11.08 -18.08 -3.57
CA GLU A 325 -11.70 -18.49 -4.84
C GLU A 325 -12.52 -17.37 -5.49
N ASP A 326 -13.20 -16.51 -4.70
CA ASP A 326 -13.89 -15.33 -5.19
C ASP A 326 -12.90 -14.29 -5.74
N ASP A 327 -11.74 -14.14 -5.10
CA ASP A 327 -10.64 -13.31 -5.62
C ASP A 327 -10.11 -13.86 -6.96
N GLU A 328 -9.93 -15.19 -7.08
CA GLU A 328 -9.54 -15.84 -8.35
C GLU A 328 -10.65 -15.78 -9.42
N ALA A 329 -11.93 -15.89 -9.03
CA ALA A 329 -13.08 -15.82 -9.93
C ALA A 329 -13.32 -14.38 -10.42
N PHE A 330 -13.13 -13.37 -9.57
CA PHE A 330 -13.13 -11.96 -9.96
C PHE A 330 -11.99 -11.66 -10.94
N LEU A 331 -10.78 -12.18 -10.68
CA LEU A 331 -9.65 -12.09 -11.61
C LEU A 331 -9.94 -12.78 -12.96
N LYS A 332 -10.66 -13.90 -12.95
CA LYS A 332 -11.06 -14.62 -14.15
C LYS A 332 -12.21 -13.93 -14.90
N ALA A 333 -13.18 -13.35 -14.19
CA ALA A 333 -14.28 -12.59 -14.76
C ALA A 333 -13.77 -11.30 -15.44
N ILE A 334 -12.82 -10.59 -14.81
CA ILE A 334 -12.11 -9.46 -15.45
C ILE A 334 -11.36 -9.92 -16.71
N ASN A 335 -10.75 -11.11 -16.69
CA ASN A 335 -10.05 -11.67 -17.84
C ASN A 335 -11.00 -12.12 -18.98
N GLU A 336 -12.20 -12.60 -18.65
CA GLU A 336 -13.21 -13.06 -19.62
C GLU A 336 -14.06 -11.91 -20.18
N GLU A 337 -14.35 -10.86 -19.40
CA GLU A 337 -15.02 -9.62 -19.88
C GLU A 337 -14.11 -8.76 -20.78
N LEU A 338 -12.78 -8.94 -20.69
CA LEU A 338 -11.77 -8.23 -21.50
C LEU A 338 -11.32 -8.97 -22.78
N GLY A 339 -12.03 -9.99 -23.26
CA GLY A 339 -11.81 -10.50 -24.62
C GLY A 339 -12.31 -9.49 -25.68
N PRO A 340 -11.62 -9.20 -26.82
CA PRO A 340 -10.36 -9.68 -27.36
C PRO A 340 -9.31 -8.55 -27.47
N PHE A 341 -9.17 -7.69 -26.45
CA PHE A 341 -8.05 -6.73 -26.36
C PHE A 341 -6.96 -7.30 -25.46
N ALA A 342 -6.66 -8.59 -25.67
CA ALA A 342 -5.77 -9.38 -24.86
C ALA A 342 -4.47 -8.62 -24.58
N ILE A 343 -4.19 -8.51 -23.28
CA ILE A 343 -2.91 -8.21 -22.66
C ILE A 343 -1.82 -8.87 -23.50
N ILE A 344 -1.06 -8.08 -24.25
CA ILE A 344 0.17 -8.58 -24.86
C ILE A 344 1.10 -8.85 -23.69
N THR A 345 1.40 -10.12 -23.44
CA THR A 345 2.36 -10.50 -22.41
C THR A 345 3.72 -9.84 -22.72
N SER A 346 4.52 -9.53 -21.70
CA SER A 346 5.84 -8.90 -21.90
C SER A 346 6.73 -9.69 -22.88
N ASP A 347 6.59 -11.03 -22.88
CA ASP A 347 7.27 -11.93 -23.80
C ASP A 347 6.76 -11.83 -25.25
N GLU A 348 5.46 -11.62 -25.47
CA GLU A 348 4.89 -11.42 -26.80
C GLU A 348 5.21 -10.03 -27.36
N MET A 349 5.29 -8.99 -26.51
CA MET A 349 5.76 -7.66 -26.93
C MET A 349 7.25 -7.70 -27.29
N ALA A 350 8.07 -8.41 -26.51
CA ALA A 350 9.49 -8.59 -26.80
C ALA A 350 9.70 -9.37 -28.11
N TYR A 351 8.91 -10.43 -28.33
CA TYR A 351 8.90 -11.18 -29.60
C TYR A 351 8.47 -10.29 -30.77
N ALA A 352 7.37 -9.54 -30.64
CA ALA A 352 6.87 -8.64 -31.67
C ALA A 352 7.88 -7.54 -32.01
N PHE A 353 8.55 -6.98 -31.00
CA PHE A 353 9.58 -5.97 -31.18
C PHE A 353 10.82 -6.52 -31.90
N LEU A 354 11.34 -7.67 -31.47
CA LEU A 354 12.47 -8.35 -32.11
C LEU A 354 12.13 -8.74 -33.55
N ARG A 355 10.93 -9.25 -33.78
CA ARG A 355 10.46 -9.66 -35.10
C ARG A 355 10.25 -8.46 -36.02
N MET A 356 9.75 -7.35 -35.50
CA MET A 356 9.64 -6.08 -36.23
C MET A 356 11.03 -5.55 -36.60
N GLN A 357 12.01 -5.61 -35.69
CA GLN A 357 13.40 -5.22 -35.97
C GLN A 357 14.10 -6.15 -36.98
N GLU A 358 13.80 -7.45 -37.01
CA GLU A 358 14.40 -8.35 -38.01
C GLU A 358 13.91 -8.06 -39.43
N VAL A 359 12.66 -7.61 -39.54
CA VAL A 359 11.97 -7.48 -40.82
C VAL A 359 12.27 -6.09 -41.38
N LEU A 360 12.07 -4.99 -40.63
CA LEU A 360 12.19 -3.61 -41.12
C LEU A 360 13.50 -3.30 -41.89
N PRO A 361 13.48 -2.43 -42.92
CA PRO A 361 14.71 -2.01 -43.60
C PRO A 361 15.71 -1.33 -42.64
N PRO A 362 17.03 -1.51 -42.82
CA PRO A 362 18.04 -0.99 -41.89
C PRO A 362 18.00 0.54 -41.75
N GLU A 363 17.62 1.25 -42.82
CA GLU A 363 17.44 2.70 -42.83
C GLU A 363 16.28 3.17 -41.92
N VAL A 364 15.26 2.34 -41.76
CA VAL A 364 14.10 2.61 -40.88
C VAL A 364 14.41 2.24 -39.43
N GLN A 365 15.18 1.17 -39.22
CA GLN A 365 15.64 0.79 -37.88
C GLN A 365 16.52 1.88 -37.25
N GLU A 366 17.42 2.46 -38.04
CA GLU A 366 18.28 3.56 -37.58
C GLU A 366 17.47 4.82 -37.24
N GLN A 367 16.40 5.09 -38.01
CA GLN A 367 15.44 6.16 -37.70
C GLN A 367 14.66 5.89 -36.42
N LEU A 368 14.20 4.66 -36.19
CA LEU A 368 13.46 4.28 -34.98
C LEU A 368 14.32 4.34 -33.71
N ASN A 369 15.60 3.95 -33.80
CA ASN A 369 16.52 4.00 -32.66
C ASN A 369 16.87 5.44 -32.21
N HIS A 370 16.62 6.44 -33.06
CA HIS A 370 16.87 7.86 -32.76
C HIS A 370 15.59 8.70 -32.65
N ALA A 371 14.41 8.09 -32.85
CA ALA A 371 13.13 8.78 -32.83
C ALA A 371 12.58 8.93 -31.41
N THR A 372 11.85 10.01 -31.17
CA THR A 372 10.98 10.15 -29.98
C THR A 372 9.74 9.25 -30.12
N GLN A 373 9.02 8.98 -29.02
CA GLN A 373 7.86 8.08 -29.03
C GLN A 373 6.80 8.47 -30.08
N GLU A 374 6.50 9.77 -30.19
CA GLU A 374 5.53 10.30 -31.17
C GLU A 374 6.03 10.18 -32.62
N GLU A 375 7.34 10.30 -32.85
CA GLU A 375 7.95 10.11 -34.18
C GLU A 375 8.02 8.63 -34.57
N ALA A 376 8.27 7.74 -33.60
CA ALA A 376 8.30 6.30 -33.80
C ALA A 376 6.93 5.76 -34.26
N GLU A 377 5.83 6.27 -33.68
CA GLU A 377 4.47 5.93 -34.11
C GLU A 377 4.21 6.29 -35.58
N VAL A 378 4.65 7.48 -36.01
CA VAL A 378 4.52 7.93 -37.41
C VAL A 378 5.36 7.09 -38.36
N ILE A 379 6.59 6.73 -37.95
CA ILE A 379 7.50 5.90 -38.74
C ILE A 379 6.94 4.48 -38.89
N ILE A 380 6.44 3.87 -37.81
CA ILE A 380 5.83 2.53 -37.82
C ILE A 380 4.53 2.53 -38.64
N ALA A 381 3.69 3.54 -38.48
CA ALA A 381 2.46 3.69 -39.28
C ALA A 381 2.77 3.79 -40.79
N GLY A 382 3.87 4.44 -41.17
CA GLY A 382 4.36 4.50 -42.56
C GLY A 382 4.84 3.14 -43.12
N GLN A 383 5.19 2.19 -42.26
CA GLN A 383 5.67 0.85 -42.63
C GLN A 383 4.63 -0.26 -42.41
N LEU A 384 3.41 0.09 -42.00
CA LEU A 384 2.39 -0.88 -41.59
C LEU A 384 1.97 -1.83 -42.73
N ASN A 385 1.83 -1.30 -43.96
CA ASN A 385 1.58 -2.11 -45.16
C ASN A 385 2.73 -3.06 -45.49
N TRP A 386 3.96 -2.67 -45.15
CA TRP A 386 5.16 -3.46 -45.39
C TRP A 386 5.27 -4.60 -44.35
N LEU A 387 4.95 -4.31 -43.08
CA LEU A 387 4.86 -5.29 -41.99
C LEU A 387 3.72 -6.29 -42.23
N LEU A 388 2.54 -5.86 -42.70
CA LEU A 388 1.42 -6.75 -43.02
C LEU A 388 1.77 -7.81 -44.08
N VAL A 389 2.66 -7.47 -45.03
CA VAL A 389 3.09 -8.39 -46.10
C VAL A 389 4.24 -9.29 -45.68
N LYS A 390 5.14 -8.81 -44.82
CA LYS A 390 6.40 -9.49 -44.49
C LYS A 390 6.40 -10.21 -43.15
N ALA A 391 5.57 -9.79 -42.21
CA ALA A 391 5.37 -10.40 -40.91
C ALA A 391 3.87 -10.39 -40.54
N PRO A 392 3.02 -11.13 -41.29
CA PRO A 392 1.58 -11.18 -41.05
C PRO A 392 1.23 -11.82 -39.70
N ASP A 393 2.16 -12.57 -39.11
CA ASP A 393 2.10 -13.15 -37.76
C ASP A 393 2.08 -12.09 -36.65
N LEU A 394 2.48 -10.84 -36.94
CA LEU A 394 2.38 -9.73 -36.00
C LEU A 394 0.97 -9.13 -35.89
N PHE A 395 0.02 -9.59 -36.72
CA PHE A 395 -1.34 -9.06 -36.75
C PHE A 395 -2.35 -10.14 -36.38
N PRO A 396 -3.25 -9.88 -35.40
CA PRO A 396 -4.26 -10.84 -35.00
C PRO A 396 -5.23 -11.13 -36.17
N VAL A 397 -5.60 -12.40 -36.34
CA VAL A 397 -6.59 -12.82 -37.34
C VAL A 397 -7.97 -12.46 -36.80
N LEU A 398 -8.60 -11.44 -37.38
CA LEU A 398 -9.97 -11.05 -37.04
C LEU A 398 -10.96 -12.08 -37.59
N ASP A 399 -11.52 -12.94 -36.73
CA ASP A 399 -12.61 -13.84 -37.07
C ASP A 399 -13.95 -13.07 -37.00
N PRO A 400 -14.73 -12.95 -38.10
CA PRO A 400 -15.94 -12.12 -38.14
C PRO A 400 -17.12 -12.62 -37.28
N GLN A 401 -16.97 -13.71 -36.51
CA GLN A 401 -18.03 -14.20 -35.63
C GLN A 401 -18.10 -13.49 -34.27
N THR A 402 -17.03 -12.82 -33.83
CA THR A 402 -16.96 -12.17 -32.50
C THR A 402 -17.64 -10.79 -32.45
N ILE A 403 -18.00 -10.19 -33.60
CA ILE A 403 -18.56 -8.82 -33.67
C ILE A 403 -20.07 -8.78 -33.35
N ARG A 404 -20.75 -9.92 -33.15
CA ARG A 404 -22.21 -9.94 -32.93
C ARG A 404 -22.67 -9.64 -31.50
N TYR A 405 -21.79 -9.64 -30.50
CA TYR A 405 -22.20 -9.45 -29.10
C TYR A 405 -22.00 -8.02 -28.56
N ALA A 406 -21.45 -7.09 -29.34
CA ALA A 406 -21.16 -5.72 -28.89
C ALA A 406 -22.17 -4.65 -29.36
N SER A 407 -23.31 -5.04 -29.95
CA SER A 407 -24.23 -4.09 -30.61
C SER A 407 -25.57 -3.83 -29.92
N ASP A 408 -25.91 -4.49 -28.81
CA ASP A 408 -27.28 -4.41 -28.23
C ASP A 408 -27.41 -3.61 -26.92
N THR A 409 -26.36 -2.95 -26.41
CA THR A 409 -26.42 -2.21 -25.13
C THR A 409 -26.35 -0.68 -25.21
N LEU A 410 -26.46 -0.06 -26.40
CA LEU A 410 -26.26 1.40 -26.56
C LEU A 410 -27.48 2.23 -27.01
N THR A 411 -28.70 1.70 -26.90
CA THR A 411 -29.91 2.50 -27.19
C THR A 411 -31.06 2.18 -26.24
N ASP A 412 -31.07 2.74 -25.02
CA ASP A 412 -32.33 3.11 -24.34
C ASP A 412 -32.15 4.00 -23.08
N GLN A 413 -31.42 5.12 -23.20
CA GLN A 413 -31.45 6.17 -22.17
C GLN A 413 -31.63 7.56 -22.79
N VAL A 414 -32.84 7.87 -23.26
CA VAL A 414 -33.31 9.27 -23.43
C VAL A 414 -34.82 9.35 -23.21
N GLN A 415 -35.24 9.80 -22.01
CA GLN A 415 -36.37 10.74 -21.73
C GLN A 415 -36.73 10.66 -20.22
N ALA A 416 -36.23 11.59 -19.40
CA ALA A 416 -36.90 12.84 -19.04
C ALA A 416 -38.12 12.67 -18.11
N HIS A 417 -38.00 13.07 -16.84
CA HIS A 417 -38.77 14.21 -16.34
C HIS A 417 -38.27 14.77 -14.99
N THR A 418 -38.08 16.08 -15.02
CA THR A 418 -37.95 17.07 -13.95
C THR A 418 -39.16 17.13 -12.99
N LEU A 419 -38.94 17.64 -11.76
CA LEU A 419 -39.82 18.43 -10.83
C LEU A 419 -39.51 18.01 -9.37
N SER A 420 -39.55 18.81 -8.31
CA SER A 420 -39.56 20.25 -8.01
C SER A 420 -39.31 20.34 -6.50
N PHE A 421 -38.51 21.30 -6.04
CA PHE A 421 -38.35 21.68 -4.64
C PHE A 421 -39.60 22.43 -4.13
N ASP A 422 -39.98 22.19 -2.87
CA ASP A 422 -40.36 23.16 -1.82
C ASP A 422 -41.34 22.56 -0.80
N SER A 423 -40.96 22.52 0.50
CA SER A 423 -41.52 23.39 1.55
C SER A 423 -41.21 22.90 2.97
N ASP A 424 -40.77 23.83 3.83
CA ASP A 424 -40.68 23.75 5.30
C ASP A 424 -41.99 23.32 5.99
N ASP A 425 -41.95 22.52 7.07
CA ASP A 425 -42.32 22.93 8.45
C ASP A 425 -42.30 21.76 9.49
N ILE A 426 -41.49 21.95 10.53
CA ILE A 426 -41.82 21.88 11.98
C ILE A 426 -42.24 20.55 12.68
N THR A 427 -41.32 20.13 13.58
CA THR A 427 -41.45 19.50 14.93
C THR A 427 -41.51 17.97 15.13
N GLY A 428 -40.43 17.42 15.72
CA GLY A 428 -40.45 16.96 17.12
C GLY A 428 -40.32 15.46 17.42
N LEU A 429 -39.10 15.06 17.83
CA LEU A 429 -38.73 13.90 18.69
C LEU A 429 -39.06 12.49 18.17
N THR A 430 -38.02 11.68 17.87
CA THR A 430 -37.73 10.33 18.43
C THR A 430 -36.63 9.59 17.64
N ASP A 431 -35.79 8.84 18.37
CA ASP A 431 -34.98 7.68 17.96
C ASP A 431 -34.14 7.75 16.68
N ASP A 432 -32.82 7.94 16.86
CA ASP A 432 -31.80 7.60 15.85
C ASP A 432 -31.64 6.06 15.79
N ASP A 433 -32.60 5.39 15.14
CA ASP A 433 -32.53 4.02 14.61
C ASP A 433 -32.56 4.11 13.07
N ASP A 434 -31.52 4.71 12.47
CA ASP A 434 -31.40 4.84 11.02
C ASP A 434 -30.24 4.01 10.48
N TRP A 435 -30.47 2.71 10.23
CA TRP A 435 -29.78 1.92 9.18
C TRP A 435 -30.70 0.74 8.78
N TYR A 436 -31.74 1.03 8.01
CA TYR A 436 -32.47 0.05 7.20
C TYR A 436 -32.84 0.71 5.88
N ASP A 437 -32.01 0.53 4.86
CA ASP A 437 -32.50 0.50 3.49
C ASP A 437 -32.60 -0.97 3.09
N ASP A 438 -33.85 -1.39 2.84
CA ASP A 438 -34.20 -2.58 2.06
C ASP A 438 -33.64 -2.34 0.65
N ASP A 439 -32.53 -2.97 0.32
CA ASP A 439 -32.18 -3.22 -1.08
C ASP A 439 -32.44 -4.70 -1.37
N ASP A 440 -33.56 -4.91 -2.08
CA ASP A 440 -33.92 -6.12 -2.81
C ASP A 440 -32.74 -6.54 -3.71
N LEU A 441 -32.01 -7.58 -3.28
CA LEU A 441 -30.98 -8.23 -4.07
C LEU A 441 -31.64 -9.30 -4.96
N ASP A 442 -32.05 -8.88 -6.16
CA ASP A 442 -32.45 -9.75 -7.27
C ASP A 442 -31.16 -10.33 -7.89
N TRP A 443 -30.82 -11.59 -7.58
CA TRP A 443 -29.72 -12.34 -8.22
C TRP A 443 -30.21 -13.70 -8.74
N ASP A 444 -29.77 -14.02 -9.95
CA ASP A 444 -30.20 -15.12 -10.81
C ASP A 444 -30.00 -16.55 -10.22
N ASP A 445 -31.12 -17.22 -9.92
CA ASP A 445 -31.54 -18.58 -10.34
C ASP A 445 -30.58 -19.82 -10.36
N ASP A 446 -29.48 -19.89 -9.58
CA ASP A 446 -28.67 -21.14 -9.45
C ASP A 446 -28.47 -21.70 -8.00
N ASP A 447 -29.15 -21.16 -6.95
CA ASP A 447 -28.89 -21.48 -5.51
C ASP A 447 -30.01 -22.22 -4.73
N ASP A 448 -30.71 -23.19 -5.34
CA ASP A 448 -31.82 -23.92 -4.68
C ASP A 448 -31.45 -24.61 -3.33
N ASP A 449 -30.18 -24.98 -3.11
CA ASP A 449 -29.73 -25.71 -1.91
C ASP A 449 -29.36 -24.79 -0.73
N GLU A 450 -28.85 -23.58 -0.99
CA GLU A 450 -28.52 -22.59 0.04
C GLU A 450 -29.78 -22.06 0.72
N ASP A 451 -30.80 -21.81 -0.10
CA ASP A 451 -32.15 -21.43 0.34
C ASP A 451 -32.79 -22.50 1.22
N ALA A 452 -32.61 -23.78 0.91
CA ALA A 452 -33.17 -24.89 1.68
C ALA A 452 -32.57 -24.99 3.10
N CYS A 453 -31.24 -24.89 3.22
CA CYS A 453 -30.54 -24.97 4.52
C CYS A 453 -30.80 -23.75 5.40
N HIS A 454 -30.86 -22.56 4.78
CA HIS A 454 -31.20 -21.32 5.48
C HIS A 454 -32.67 -21.33 5.94
N LEU A 455 -33.60 -21.84 5.12
CA LEU A 455 -35.01 -21.99 5.49
C LEU A 455 -35.20 -22.98 6.66
N GLN A 456 -34.48 -24.10 6.64
CA GLN A 456 -34.47 -25.07 7.74
C GLN A 456 -33.95 -24.44 9.04
N SER A 457 -32.86 -23.67 8.96
CA SER A 457 -32.31 -22.94 10.11
C SER A 457 -33.30 -21.90 10.65
N THR A 458 -33.96 -21.15 9.78
CA THR A 458 -35.03 -20.20 10.15
C THR A 458 -36.19 -20.91 10.86
N GLY A 459 -36.56 -22.10 10.40
CA GLY A 459 -37.56 -22.96 11.06
C GLY A 459 -37.16 -23.33 12.50
N LEU A 460 -35.90 -23.72 12.71
CA LEU A 460 -35.37 -24.04 14.05
C LEU A 460 -35.31 -22.81 14.97
N ILE A 461 -34.93 -21.65 14.44
CA ILE A 461 -34.91 -20.38 15.18
C ILE A 461 -36.32 -20.02 15.66
N ASN A 462 -37.35 -20.19 14.82
CA ASN A 462 -38.74 -19.95 15.22
C ASN A 462 -39.21 -20.90 16.32
N GLN A 463 -38.89 -22.20 16.22
CA GLN A 463 -39.18 -23.16 17.30
C GLN A 463 -38.48 -22.79 18.61
N TYR A 464 -37.27 -22.25 18.53
CA TYR A 464 -36.53 -21.77 19.69
C TYR A 464 -37.17 -20.51 20.31
N VAL A 465 -37.70 -19.58 19.50
CA VAL A 465 -38.47 -18.43 19.98
C VAL A 465 -39.70 -18.88 20.77
N ASP A 466 -40.42 -19.90 20.28
CA ASP A 466 -41.57 -20.47 20.97
C ASP A 466 -41.16 -21.13 22.29
N TYR A 467 -40.07 -21.91 22.30
CA TYR A 467 -39.52 -22.50 23.51
C TYR A 467 -39.11 -21.46 24.57
N LEU A 468 -38.50 -20.34 24.16
CA LEU A 468 -38.16 -19.26 25.10
C LEU A 468 -39.41 -18.62 25.72
N GLN A 469 -40.51 -18.51 24.95
CA GLN A 469 -41.79 -18.03 25.46
C GLN A 469 -42.43 -19.04 26.44
N GLU A 470 -42.36 -20.34 26.14
CA GLU A 470 -42.77 -21.41 27.06
C GLU A 470 -42.00 -21.34 28.39
N CYS A 471 -40.72 -20.98 28.34
CA CYS A 471 -39.86 -20.75 29.51
C CYS A 471 -40.14 -19.42 30.24
N GLY A 472 -41.16 -18.66 29.83
CA GLY A 472 -41.61 -17.43 30.50
C GLY A 472 -40.88 -16.15 30.05
N LYS A 473 -40.12 -16.16 28.95
CA LYS A 473 -39.55 -14.94 28.37
C LYS A 473 -40.61 -14.16 27.61
N LYS A 474 -40.50 -12.83 27.61
CA LYS A 474 -41.33 -11.98 26.74
C LYS A 474 -40.98 -12.25 25.27
N ARG A 475 -41.97 -12.22 24.39
CA ARG A 475 -41.80 -12.44 22.94
C ARG A 475 -40.71 -11.55 22.33
N SER A 476 -40.66 -10.27 22.70
CA SER A 476 -39.64 -9.34 22.22
C SER A 476 -38.22 -9.79 22.64
N THR A 477 -38.03 -10.17 23.91
CA THR A 477 -36.75 -10.69 24.41
C THR A 477 -36.36 -12.01 23.73
N ALA A 478 -37.32 -12.90 23.50
CA ALA A 478 -37.09 -14.17 22.80
C ALA A 478 -36.63 -13.93 21.35
N GLN A 479 -37.27 -13.00 20.64
CA GLN A 479 -36.89 -12.62 19.27
C GLN A 479 -35.51 -11.97 19.22
N THR A 480 -35.20 -11.02 20.12
CA THR A 480 -33.86 -10.42 20.18
C THR A 480 -32.78 -11.46 20.43
N GLN A 481 -33.01 -12.42 21.33
CA GLN A 481 -32.04 -13.47 21.63
C GLN A 481 -31.89 -14.46 20.45
N ALA A 482 -32.97 -14.76 19.74
CA ALA A 482 -32.97 -15.65 18.59
C ALA A 482 -32.30 -15.00 17.35
N ARG A 483 -32.41 -13.67 17.18
CA ARG A 483 -31.73 -12.93 16.11
C ARG A 483 -30.20 -13.08 16.14
N LEU A 484 -29.61 -13.27 17.32
CA LEU A 484 -28.16 -13.51 17.47
C LEU A 484 -27.69 -14.81 16.82
N LEU A 485 -28.61 -15.71 16.44
CA LEU A 485 -28.29 -16.97 15.76
C LEU A 485 -28.22 -16.81 14.23
N GLN A 486 -28.78 -15.74 13.68
CA GLN A 486 -28.91 -15.54 12.23
C GLN A 486 -27.56 -15.47 11.51
N PRO A 487 -26.54 -14.72 12.01
CA PRO A 487 -25.26 -14.65 11.30
C PRO A 487 -24.57 -16.01 11.18
N TYR A 488 -24.71 -16.86 12.19
CA TYR A 488 -24.16 -18.21 12.15
C TYR A 488 -24.98 -19.17 11.27
N ALA A 489 -26.30 -18.99 11.22
CA ALA A 489 -27.17 -19.75 10.32
C ALA A 489 -26.83 -19.47 8.85
N TRP A 490 -26.64 -18.20 8.52
CA TRP A 490 -26.23 -17.77 7.19
C TRP A 490 -24.81 -18.28 6.86
N PHE A 491 -23.84 -18.12 7.76
CA PHE A 491 -22.49 -18.66 7.58
C PHE A 491 -22.47 -20.17 7.28
N LEU A 492 -23.27 -20.97 7.99
CA LEU A 492 -23.37 -22.40 7.73
C LEU A 492 -24.04 -22.72 6.38
N ALA A 493 -25.04 -21.94 5.98
CA ALA A 493 -25.72 -22.15 4.71
C ALA A 493 -24.77 -21.82 3.54
N SER A 494 -24.14 -20.65 3.56
CA SER A 494 -23.29 -20.16 2.47
C SER A 494 -22.01 -20.97 2.30
N PHE A 495 -21.27 -21.26 3.38
CA PHE A 495 -19.94 -21.89 3.25
C PHE A 495 -19.96 -23.41 3.42
N TYR A 496 -21.00 -23.96 4.04
CA TYR A 496 -21.05 -25.39 4.38
C TYR A 496 -22.28 -26.11 3.84
N ARG A 497 -23.29 -25.40 3.32
CA ARG A 497 -24.60 -25.97 2.96
C ARG A 497 -25.20 -26.81 4.09
N LEU A 498 -25.06 -26.32 5.32
CA LEU A 498 -25.53 -26.99 6.53
C LEU A 498 -26.62 -26.18 7.24
N ALA A 499 -27.56 -26.88 7.87
CA ALA A 499 -28.49 -26.23 8.78
C ALA A 499 -27.86 -26.04 10.18
N LEU A 500 -28.43 -25.14 11.00
CA LEU A 500 -28.01 -24.91 12.39
C LEU A 500 -27.93 -26.19 13.25
N SER A 501 -28.76 -27.20 12.96
CA SER A 501 -28.73 -28.51 13.65
C SER A 501 -27.46 -29.33 13.37
N GLU A 502 -26.76 -29.03 12.28
CA GLU A 502 -25.59 -29.77 11.81
C GLU A 502 -24.27 -29.05 12.10
N GLY A 503 -24.33 -27.86 12.69
CA GLY A 503 -23.15 -27.13 13.14
C GLY A 503 -22.31 -27.95 14.13
N SER A 504 -20.99 -27.84 14.00
CA SER A 504 -20.00 -28.62 14.75
C SER A 504 -19.07 -27.72 15.58
N TYR A 505 -18.13 -28.34 16.31
CA TYR A 505 -17.06 -27.59 16.98
C TYR A 505 -16.25 -26.76 15.98
N ALA A 506 -15.88 -27.34 14.84
CA ALA A 506 -14.98 -26.71 13.87
C ALA A 506 -15.63 -25.48 13.21
N THR A 507 -16.89 -25.62 12.79
CA THR A 507 -17.64 -24.51 12.16
C THR A 507 -17.92 -23.38 13.13
N LEU A 508 -18.23 -23.68 14.42
CA LEU A 508 -18.37 -22.64 15.45
C LEU A 508 -17.04 -21.96 15.78
N ASP A 509 -15.93 -22.71 15.78
CA ASP A 509 -14.60 -22.17 16.06
C ASP A 509 -14.16 -21.22 14.95
N GLU A 510 -14.31 -21.62 13.69
CA GLU A 510 -14.03 -20.77 12.52
C GLU A 510 -14.95 -19.55 12.48
N PHE A 511 -16.25 -19.74 12.67
CA PHE A 511 -17.19 -18.62 12.71
C PHE A 511 -16.77 -17.57 13.75
N LEU A 512 -16.53 -17.97 15.00
CA LEU A 512 -16.28 -17.01 16.09
C LEU A 512 -14.86 -16.44 16.13
N PHE A 513 -13.87 -17.17 15.60
CA PHE A 513 -12.47 -16.80 15.74
C PHE A 513 -11.76 -16.48 14.41
N TYR A 514 -12.47 -16.57 13.28
CA TYR A 514 -12.00 -16.13 11.96
C TYR A 514 -13.05 -15.28 11.24
N TYR A 515 -14.17 -15.89 10.82
CA TYR A 515 -15.13 -15.25 9.92
C TYR A 515 -15.79 -14.01 10.52
N TYR A 516 -16.42 -14.17 11.69
CA TYR A 516 -17.22 -13.13 12.31
C TYR A 516 -16.40 -11.89 12.73
N PRO A 517 -15.19 -12.02 13.30
CA PRO A 517 -14.29 -10.88 13.51
C PRO A 517 -13.86 -10.14 12.24
N ASN A 518 -13.77 -10.81 11.09
CA ASN A 518 -13.35 -10.18 9.82
C ASN A 518 -14.50 -9.43 9.12
N HIS A 519 -15.76 -9.81 9.39
CA HIS A 519 -16.92 -9.31 8.63
C HIS A 519 -17.84 -8.39 9.42
N TYR A 520 -17.73 -8.34 10.75
CA TYR A 520 -18.67 -7.60 11.59
C TYR A 520 -17.96 -6.73 12.64
N ASP A 521 -18.29 -5.44 12.64
CA ASP A 521 -17.82 -4.51 13.66
C ASP A 521 -18.80 -4.42 14.85
N VAL A 522 -18.69 -5.33 15.82
CA VAL A 522 -19.61 -5.40 16.97
C VAL A 522 -18.93 -5.33 18.33
N SER A 523 -19.66 -4.85 19.34
CA SER A 523 -19.12 -4.73 20.71
C SER A 523 -18.81 -6.09 21.37
N GLU A 524 -17.86 -6.12 22.30
CA GLU A 524 -17.56 -7.32 23.11
C GLU A 524 -18.79 -7.94 23.77
N ARG A 525 -19.70 -7.07 24.23
CA ARG A 525 -20.92 -7.49 24.90
C ARG A 525 -21.80 -8.30 23.94
N HIS A 526 -21.90 -7.83 22.69
CA HIS A 526 -22.66 -8.52 21.65
C HIS A 526 -22.10 -9.91 21.37
N VAL A 527 -20.77 -10.05 21.24
CA VAL A 527 -20.12 -11.37 21.02
C VAL A 527 -20.38 -12.34 22.19
N ARG A 528 -20.34 -11.86 23.44
CA ARG A 528 -20.66 -12.67 24.62
C ARG A 528 -22.14 -13.09 24.67
N GLU A 529 -23.03 -12.19 24.27
CA GLU A 529 -24.47 -12.47 24.17
C GLU A 529 -24.74 -13.51 23.07
N MET A 530 -24.09 -13.39 21.91
CA MET A 530 -24.15 -14.36 20.81
C MET A 530 -23.65 -15.75 21.24
N CYS A 531 -22.47 -15.85 21.87
CA CYS A 531 -21.98 -17.12 22.41
C CYS A 531 -22.97 -17.76 23.41
N SER A 532 -23.65 -16.93 24.21
CA SER A 532 -24.65 -17.39 25.16
C SER A 532 -25.93 -17.86 24.46
N ALA A 533 -26.35 -17.17 23.40
CA ALA A 533 -27.48 -17.59 22.56
C ALA A 533 -27.19 -18.94 21.90
N LEU A 534 -26.01 -19.11 21.27
CA LEU A 534 -25.58 -20.36 20.65
C LEU A 534 -25.60 -21.53 21.64
N LYS A 535 -25.06 -21.35 22.84
CA LYS A 535 -25.11 -22.38 23.90
C LYS A 535 -26.55 -22.79 24.24
N HIS A 536 -27.42 -21.81 24.52
CA HIS A 536 -28.79 -22.10 24.92
C HIS A 536 -29.58 -22.75 23.77
N PHE A 537 -29.33 -22.33 22.54
CA PHE A 537 -29.93 -22.92 21.35
C PHE A 537 -29.54 -24.39 21.17
N TYR A 538 -28.24 -24.73 21.24
CA TYR A 538 -27.80 -26.13 21.15
C TYR A 538 -28.28 -26.99 22.33
N THR A 539 -28.43 -26.39 23.53
CA THR A 539 -29.07 -27.07 24.68
C THR A 539 -30.53 -27.40 24.36
N PHE A 540 -31.26 -26.45 23.77
CA PHE A 540 -32.64 -26.64 23.32
C PHE A 540 -32.75 -27.75 22.26
N LEU A 541 -31.86 -27.77 21.26
CA LEU A 541 -31.85 -28.82 20.24
C LEU A 541 -31.65 -30.20 20.86
N ARG A 542 -30.78 -30.32 21.86
CA ARG A 542 -30.59 -31.58 22.60
C ARG A 542 -31.82 -31.96 23.42
N GLU A 543 -32.43 -31.01 24.12
CA GLU A 543 -33.65 -31.25 24.91
C GLU A 543 -34.84 -31.71 24.05
N ARG A 544 -34.94 -31.19 22.82
CA ARG A 544 -35.93 -31.62 21.82
C ARG A 544 -35.54 -32.90 21.08
N GLY A 545 -34.35 -33.47 21.34
CA GLY A 545 -33.86 -34.70 20.71
C GLY A 545 -33.45 -34.55 19.25
N ILE A 546 -33.21 -33.31 18.79
CA ILE A 546 -32.78 -33.01 17.41
C ILE A 546 -31.31 -33.35 17.23
N ILE A 547 -30.48 -33.09 18.25
CA ILE A 547 -29.07 -33.47 18.29
C ILE A 547 -28.78 -34.39 19.48
N GLN A 548 -27.72 -35.18 19.37
CA GLN A 548 -27.33 -36.14 20.42
C GLN A 548 -26.38 -35.55 21.46
N ASP A 549 -25.57 -34.55 21.10
CA ASP A 549 -24.52 -33.97 21.94
C ASP A 549 -24.44 -32.45 21.74
N ASP A 550 -24.35 -31.70 22.83
CA ASP A 550 -24.19 -30.23 22.87
C ASP A 550 -22.87 -29.80 23.55
N ARG A 551 -21.99 -30.76 23.91
CA ARG A 551 -20.72 -30.48 24.62
C ARG A 551 -19.81 -29.52 23.85
N PHE A 552 -19.85 -29.54 22.52
CA PHE A 552 -19.06 -28.63 21.69
C PHE A 552 -19.50 -27.17 21.85
N ALA A 553 -20.81 -26.89 21.87
CA ALA A 553 -21.36 -25.56 22.08
C ALA A 553 -21.06 -25.05 23.50
N LEU A 554 -21.07 -25.95 24.51
CA LEU A 554 -20.65 -25.61 25.87
C LEU A 554 -19.16 -25.24 25.93
N ALA A 555 -18.29 -26.00 25.25
CA ALA A 555 -16.85 -25.72 25.19
C ALA A 555 -16.55 -24.38 24.51
N ILE A 556 -17.20 -24.09 23.37
CA ILE A 556 -17.13 -22.78 22.71
C ILE A 556 -17.58 -21.65 23.65
N TRP A 557 -18.69 -21.82 24.36
CA TRP A 557 -19.18 -20.80 25.30
C TRP A 557 -18.24 -20.54 26.49
N GLN A 558 -17.49 -21.55 26.94
CA GLN A 558 -16.45 -21.35 27.96
C GLN A 558 -15.32 -20.44 27.46
N ARG A 559 -15.13 -20.37 26.13
CA ARG A 559 -14.13 -19.55 25.44
C ARG A 559 -14.67 -18.19 24.96
N ARG A 560 -15.91 -17.81 25.33
CA ARG A 560 -16.54 -16.54 24.91
C ARG A 560 -15.70 -15.29 25.19
N ASP A 561 -14.92 -15.30 26.27
CA ASP A 561 -14.08 -14.15 26.64
C ASP A 561 -12.84 -14.06 25.73
N GLN A 562 -12.40 -15.19 25.15
CA GLN A 562 -11.35 -15.20 24.13
C GLN A 562 -11.89 -14.63 22.81
N ALA A 563 -13.09 -15.03 22.38
CA ALA A 563 -13.75 -14.49 21.18
C ALA A 563 -14.04 -12.99 21.31
N ALA A 564 -14.54 -12.54 22.47
CA ALA A 564 -14.75 -11.12 22.74
C ALA A 564 -13.43 -10.33 22.72
N ARG A 565 -12.35 -10.89 23.31
CA ARG A 565 -11.03 -10.24 23.30
C ARG A 565 -10.40 -10.21 21.90
N LEU A 566 -10.65 -11.23 21.08
CA LEU A 566 -10.24 -11.24 19.68
C LEU A 566 -10.87 -10.07 18.93
N MET A 567 -12.19 -9.88 19.04
CA MET A 567 -12.91 -8.76 18.43
C MET A 567 -12.34 -7.39 18.83
N VAL A 568 -11.98 -7.21 20.10
CA VAL A 568 -11.35 -5.97 20.59
C VAL A 568 -10.00 -5.74 19.94
N LEU A 569 -9.18 -6.79 19.84
CA LEU A 569 -7.87 -6.69 19.22
C LEU A 569 -7.97 -6.46 17.73
N THR A 570 -8.93 -7.09 17.03
CA THR A 570 -9.20 -6.84 15.60
C THR A 570 -9.53 -5.36 15.40
N ARG A 571 -10.54 -4.83 16.11
CA ARG A 571 -10.92 -3.41 16.03
C ARG A 571 -9.77 -2.48 16.41
N LYS A 572 -9.02 -2.81 17.46
CA LYS A 572 -7.87 -2.02 17.92
C LYS A 572 -6.77 -1.98 16.85
N VAL A 573 -6.47 -3.11 16.22
CA VAL A 573 -5.49 -3.17 15.13
C VAL A 573 -6.00 -2.40 13.90
N GLU A 574 -7.27 -2.54 13.54
CA GLU A 574 -7.86 -1.83 12.40
C GLU A 574 -7.91 -0.31 12.60
N HIS A 575 -8.29 0.16 13.80
CA HIS A 575 -8.41 1.58 14.09
C HIS A 575 -7.10 2.26 14.49
N GLU A 576 -6.29 1.63 15.34
CA GLU A 576 -5.06 2.23 15.89
C GLU A 576 -3.82 1.90 15.04
N HIS A 577 -3.86 0.83 14.24
CA HIS A 577 -2.74 0.36 13.42
C HIS A 577 -3.15 0.00 11.97
N PRO A 578 -3.92 0.86 11.26
CA PRO A 578 -4.36 0.58 9.89
C PRO A 578 -3.20 0.34 8.92
N ASP A 579 -2.03 0.93 9.17
CA ASP A 579 -0.84 0.78 8.32
C ASP A 579 -0.10 -0.56 8.50
N GLN A 580 -0.51 -1.43 9.43
CA GLN A 580 0.21 -2.66 9.78
C GLN A 580 -0.63 -3.94 9.54
N PRO A 581 -0.85 -4.35 8.28
CA PRO A 581 -1.68 -5.53 7.95
C PRO A 581 -1.09 -6.83 8.50
N GLN A 582 0.23 -6.83 8.73
CA GLN A 582 0.94 -7.93 9.36
C GLN A 582 0.42 -8.22 10.76
N LEU A 583 -0.09 -7.24 11.51
CA LEU A 583 -0.66 -7.47 12.84
C LEU A 583 -1.98 -8.24 12.78
N LEU A 584 -2.85 -7.96 11.79
CA LEU A 584 -4.06 -8.74 11.55
C LEU A 584 -3.71 -10.16 11.08
N ARG A 585 -2.79 -10.29 10.12
CA ARG A 585 -2.28 -11.61 9.69
C ARG A 585 -1.67 -12.39 10.87
N MET A 586 -0.94 -11.71 11.74
CA MET A 586 -0.39 -12.30 12.95
C MET A 586 -1.49 -12.71 13.91
N LEU A 587 -2.55 -11.92 14.11
CA LEU A 587 -3.68 -12.23 14.99
C LEU A 587 -4.41 -13.51 14.54
N PHE A 588 -4.65 -13.65 13.24
CA PHE A 588 -5.35 -14.81 12.66
C PHE A 588 -4.43 -15.95 12.21
N LYS A 589 -3.12 -15.86 12.45
CA LYS A 589 -2.12 -16.85 12.01
C LYS A 589 -2.49 -18.30 12.31
N SER A 590 -3.17 -18.58 13.42
CA SER A 590 -3.59 -19.95 13.78
C SER A 590 -4.63 -20.57 12.83
N PHE A 591 -5.25 -19.77 11.97
CA PHE A 591 -6.24 -20.18 10.99
C PHE A 591 -5.69 -20.17 9.57
N THR A 592 -4.78 -19.25 9.26
CA THR A 592 -4.22 -19.08 7.92
C THR A 592 -2.97 -19.94 7.65
N SER A 593 -2.35 -20.55 8.68
CA SER A 593 -1.13 -21.38 8.55
C SER A 593 -1.36 -22.87 8.44
#